data_AF-A0AA42N3X9-F1
#
_entry.id   AF-A0AA42N3X9-F1
#
_cell.length_a   1.000
_cell.length_b   1.000
_cell.length_c   1.000
_cell.angle_alpha   90.00
_cell.angle_beta   90.00
_cell.angle_gamma   90.00
#
_symmetry.space_group_name_H-M   'P 1'
#
loop_
_entity.id
_entity.type
_entity.pdbx_description
1 polymer ?
#
loop_
_entity_poly.entity_id
_entity_poly.type
_entity_poly.pdbx_seq_one_letter_code
_entity_poly.pdbx_strand_id
1 'polypeptide(L)'
;DVAEAMVEEEIFEFYQPDDTLKLADIFAGSQHPDVATIAEQEELIDRSSEFAFAFDLLKDMPRLWRRIFLLIRVDGLNASSVSEILLIPSKEDAVRRWLMQAEAFIAAHLEEAGVSKNGNDWLQGVDWSALSVTRSEAASLWSKEANHEE
;
A
#
# COMPACT_ATOMS: atom_id res chain seq x y z
N ASP A 1 -14.97 14.50 -89.90
CA ASP A 1 -15.74 14.66 -88.66
C ASP A 1 -15.27 13.70 -87.59
N VAL A 2 -14.88 14.27 -86.47
CA VAL A 2 -14.27 13.62 -85.31
C VAL A 2 -15.29 13.73 -84.19
N ALA A 3 -16.19 12.74 -84.06
CA ALA A 3 -17.21 12.74 -82.99
C ALA A 3 -17.84 11.37 -82.69
N GLU A 4 -17.29 10.25 -83.17
CA GLU A 4 -17.80 8.91 -82.83
C GLU A 4 -16.74 8.11 -82.08
N ALA A 5 -16.43 8.58 -80.88
CA ALA A 5 -15.78 7.79 -79.84
C ALA A 5 -16.62 7.97 -78.58
N MET A 6 -17.82 7.39 -78.58
CA MET A 6 -18.68 7.32 -77.40
C MET A 6 -18.08 6.29 -76.47
N VAL A 7 -17.48 6.80 -75.39
CA VAL A 7 -16.85 6.08 -74.29
C VAL A 7 -17.86 5.12 -73.66
N GLU A 8 -17.54 3.83 -73.67
CA GLU A 8 -18.16 2.84 -72.78
C GLU A 8 -17.84 3.27 -71.34
N GLU A 9 -18.76 3.97 -70.68
CA GLU A 9 -18.68 4.21 -69.25
C GLU A 9 -18.92 2.87 -68.54
N GLU A 10 -17.82 2.19 -68.20
CA GLU A 10 -17.81 1.03 -67.32
C GLU A 10 -18.19 1.48 -65.91
N ILE A 11 -19.46 1.33 -65.54
CA ILE A 11 -19.95 1.61 -64.20
C ILE A 11 -19.47 0.48 -63.28
N PHE A 12 -18.38 0.72 -62.56
CA PHE A 12 -17.98 -0.13 -61.45
C PHE A 12 -18.91 0.12 -60.27
N GLU A 13 -19.88 -0.76 -60.06
CA GLU A 13 -20.63 -0.83 -58.81
C GLU A 13 -19.68 -1.30 -57.69
N PHE A 14 -19.06 -0.35 -57.01
CA PHE A 14 -18.29 -0.66 -55.80
C PHE A 14 -19.27 -1.08 -54.71
N TYR A 15 -19.36 -2.39 -54.48
CA TYR A 15 -20.00 -2.94 -53.29
C TYR A 15 -19.29 -2.36 -52.06
N GLN A 16 -19.91 -1.40 -51.39
CA GLN A 16 -19.52 -1.01 -50.04
C GLN A 16 -20.24 -1.97 -49.09
N PRO A 17 -19.53 -2.89 -48.42
CA PRO A 17 -20.15 -3.65 -47.36
C PRO A 17 -20.63 -2.63 -46.32
N ASP A 18 -21.93 -2.58 -46.06
CA ASP A 18 -22.45 -1.87 -44.91
C ASP A 18 -21.67 -2.37 -43.70
N ASP A 19 -21.02 -1.46 -42.96
CA ASP A 19 -20.32 -1.78 -41.72
C ASP A 19 -21.37 -2.31 -40.73
N THR A 20 -21.59 -3.63 -40.76
CA THR A 20 -22.48 -4.30 -39.82
C THR A 20 -21.84 -4.17 -38.45
N LEU A 21 -22.44 -3.35 -37.59
CA LEU A 21 -22.15 -3.26 -36.16
C LEU A 21 -21.94 -4.69 -35.61
N LYS A 22 -20.70 -5.03 -35.24
CA LYS A 22 -20.42 -6.34 -34.68
C LYS A 22 -20.87 -6.34 -33.23
N LEU A 23 -21.27 -7.50 -32.71
CA LEU A 23 -21.55 -7.64 -31.28
C LEU A 23 -20.35 -7.16 -30.42
N ALA A 24 -19.12 -7.33 -30.92
CA ALA A 24 -17.92 -6.79 -30.29
C ALA A 24 -17.89 -5.25 -30.16
N ASP A 25 -18.53 -4.51 -31.07
CA ASP A 25 -18.63 -3.05 -31.02
C ASP A 25 -19.70 -2.59 -30.02
N ILE A 26 -20.68 -3.44 -29.72
CA ILE A 26 -21.68 -3.24 -28.65
C ILE A 26 -21.09 -3.62 -27.29
N PHE A 27 -20.25 -4.66 -27.27
CA PHE A 27 -19.41 -5.02 -26.12
C PHE A 27 -18.13 -4.18 -26.10
N ALA A 28 -18.26 -2.84 -26.16
CA ALA A 28 -17.26 -2.00 -25.53
C ALA A 28 -17.23 -2.43 -24.05
N GLY A 29 -16.30 -3.32 -23.72
CA GLY A 29 -16.27 -4.02 -22.45
C GLY A 29 -16.48 -3.02 -21.32
N SER A 30 -17.61 -3.15 -20.65
CA SER A 30 -17.91 -2.56 -19.34
C SER A 30 -17.03 -3.24 -18.28
N GLN A 31 -15.74 -3.30 -18.58
CA GLN A 31 -14.63 -3.73 -17.76
C GLN A 31 -13.59 -2.61 -17.75
N HIS A 32 -14.01 -1.36 -17.98
CA HIS A 32 -13.35 -0.27 -17.30
C HIS A 32 -13.84 -0.33 -15.86
N PRO A 33 -12.95 -0.56 -14.87
CA PRO A 33 -13.33 -0.42 -13.48
C PRO A 33 -14.01 0.94 -13.31
N ASP A 34 -15.11 0.96 -12.55
CA ASP A 34 -15.79 2.22 -12.26
C ASP A 34 -14.79 3.21 -11.64
N VAL A 35 -15.00 4.50 -11.85
CA VAL A 35 -14.09 5.56 -11.37
C VAL A 35 -13.86 5.43 -9.87
N ALA A 36 -14.87 4.99 -9.11
CA ALA A 36 -14.74 4.66 -7.69
C ALA A 36 -13.75 3.51 -7.43
N THR A 37 -13.82 2.44 -8.22
CA THR A 37 -12.92 1.27 -8.09
C THR A 37 -11.48 1.61 -8.50
N ILE A 38 -11.29 2.49 -9.48
CA ILE A 38 -9.96 3.00 -9.86
C ILE A 38 -9.36 3.83 -8.72
N ALA A 39 -10.14 4.77 -8.18
CA ALA A 39 -9.70 5.61 -7.07
C ALA A 39 -9.33 4.79 -5.81
N GLU A 40 -10.11 3.76 -5.49
CA GLU A 40 -9.80 2.84 -4.38
C GLU A 40 -8.51 2.04 -4.62
N GLN A 41 -8.25 1.60 -5.85
CA GLN A 41 -7.02 0.88 -6.19
C GLN A 41 -5.79 1.80 -6.15
N GLU A 42 -5.91 3.03 -6.66
CA GLU A 42 -4.87 4.04 -6.57
C GLU A 42 -4.56 4.40 -5.11
N GLU A 43 -5.58 4.59 -4.27
CA GLU A 43 -5.39 4.86 -2.83
C GLU A 43 -4.68 3.70 -2.11
N LEU A 44 -5.00 2.45 -2.47
CA LEU A 44 -4.31 1.27 -1.93
C LEU A 44 -2.84 1.20 -2.37
N ILE A 45 -2.56 1.54 -3.64
CA ILE A 45 -1.20 1.58 -4.18
C ILE A 45 -0.40 2.69 -3.49
N ASP A 46 -0.96 3.89 -3.40
CA ASP A 46 -0.35 5.04 -2.71
C ASP A 46 -0.04 4.67 -1.26
N ARG A 47 -1.00 4.10 -0.52
CA ARG A 47 -0.78 3.65 0.86
C ARG A 47 0.29 2.57 0.97
N SER A 48 0.36 1.64 0.00
CA SER A 48 1.41 0.61 -0.01
C SER A 48 2.81 1.22 -0.23
N SER A 49 2.91 2.26 -1.05
CA SER A 49 4.15 2.98 -1.31
C SER A 49 4.58 3.84 -0.12
N GLU A 50 3.63 4.52 0.54
CA GLU A 50 3.84 5.25 1.80
C GLU A 50 4.38 4.32 2.87
N PHE A 51 3.75 3.16 3.04
CA PHE A 51 4.18 2.16 4.01
C PHE A 51 5.59 1.63 3.71
N ALA A 52 5.88 1.26 2.44
CA ALA A 52 7.18 0.72 2.06
C ALA A 52 8.31 1.72 2.32
N PHE A 53 8.09 2.99 1.99
CA PHE A 53 9.04 4.07 2.24
C PHE A 53 9.23 4.32 3.74
N ALA A 54 8.12 4.44 4.50
CA ALA A 54 8.15 4.61 5.95
C ALA A 54 8.88 3.46 6.66
N PHE A 55 8.66 2.23 6.21
CA PHE A 55 9.33 1.06 6.75
C PHE A 55 10.83 1.07 6.45
N ASP A 56 11.24 1.50 5.26
CA ASP A 56 12.65 1.63 4.91
C ASP A 56 13.36 2.68 5.80
N LEU A 57 12.70 3.80 6.11
CA LEU A 57 13.21 4.84 7.01
C LEU A 57 13.47 4.36 8.44
N LEU A 58 12.84 3.26 8.88
CA LEU A 58 13.11 2.70 10.21
C LEU A 58 14.60 2.39 10.38
N LYS A 59 15.31 1.99 9.31
CA LYS A 59 16.75 1.65 9.36
C LYS A 59 17.64 2.85 9.66
N ASP A 60 17.21 4.06 9.32
CA ASP A 60 17.97 5.30 9.48
C ASP A 60 17.69 6.00 10.82
N MET A 61 16.61 5.59 11.49
CA MET A 61 16.22 6.12 12.78
C MET A 61 17.21 5.74 13.91
N PRO A 62 17.43 6.59 14.94
CA PRO A 62 18.17 6.22 16.14
C PRO A 62 17.69 4.89 16.74
N ARG A 63 18.64 4.02 17.15
CA ARG A 63 18.34 2.66 17.63
C ARG A 63 17.28 2.62 18.72
N LEU A 64 17.32 3.57 19.66
CA LEU A 64 16.37 3.67 20.76
C LEU A 64 14.96 3.97 20.25
N TRP A 65 14.82 4.95 19.35
CA TRP A 65 13.54 5.35 18.77
C TRP A 65 12.92 4.21 17.96
N ARG A 66 13.72 3.56 17.12
CA ARG A 66 13.28 2.39 16.33
C ARG A 66 12.74 1.29 17.23
N ARG A 67 13.46 0.97 18.31
CA ARG A 67 13.06 -0.08 19.24
C ARG A 67 11.78 0.29 20.00
N ILE A 68 11.63 1.55 20.40
CA ILE A 68 10.38 2.06 21.01
C ILE A 68 9.22 1.97 20.03
N PHE A 69 9.43 2.42 18.79
CA PHE A 69 8.41 2.40 17.74
C PHE A 69 7.91 0.97 17.49
N LEU A 70 8.82 0.02 17.27
CA LEU A 70 8.45 -1.38 17.05
C LEU A 70 7.68 -1.95 18.24
N LEU A 71 8.18 -1.77 19.46
CA LEU A 71 7.51 -2.33 20.64
C LEU A 71 6.11 -1.73 20.87
N ILE A 72 5.89 -0.46 20.57
CA ILE A 72 4.59 0.20 20.81
C ILE A 72 3.63 0.02 19.62
N ARG A 73 4.09 0.30 18.40
CA ARG A 73 3.23 0.30 17.20
C ARG A 73 3.06 -1.09 16.63
N VAL A 74 4.14 -1.88 16.56
CA VAL A 74 4.09 -3.24 16.00
C VAL A 74 3.62 -4.25 17.04
N ASP A 75 4.27 -4.28 18.21
CA ASP A 75 3.94 -5.28 19.25
C ASP A 75 2.79 -4.85 20.18
N GLY A 76 2.25 -3.64 20.02
CA GLY A 76 1.10 -3.14 20.77
C GLY A 76 1.36 -2.92 22.28
N LEU A 77 2.61 -2.81 22.70
CA LEU A 77 2.97 -2.65 24.11
C LEU A 77 2.74 -1.22 24.60
N ASN A 78 2.33 -1.07 25.86
CA ASN A 78 2.23 0.24 26.48
C ASN A 78 3.61 0.80 26.90
N ALA A 79 3.70 2.12 27.04
CA ALA A 79 4.95 2.81 27.35
C ALA A 79 5.60 2.35 28.67
N SER A 80 4.81 1.95 29.67
CA SER A 80 5.32 1.40 30.94
C SER A 80 6.06 0.08 30.70
N SER A 81 5.43 -0.88 30.01
CA SER A 81 6.01 -2.18 29.66
C SER A 81 7.27 -2.02 28.81
N VAL A 82 7.25 -1.08 27.85
CA VAL A 82 8.42 -0.77 27.03
C VAL A 82 9.56 -0.19 27.87
N SER A 83 9.26 0.68 28.85
CA SER A 83 10.29 1.22 29.75
C SER A 83 10.99 0.14 30.57
N GLU A 84 10.25 -0.89 30.99
CA GLU A 84 10.79 -2.07 31.67
C GLU A 84 11.66 -2.92 30.73
N ILE A 85 11.16 -3.23 29.52
CA ILE A 85 11.89 -4.02 28.51
C ILE A 85 13.20 -3.33 28.08
N LEU A 86 13.19 -2.00 28.00
CA LEU A 86 14.35 -1.20 27.64
C LEU A 86 15.29 -0.92 28.82
N LEU A 87 14.99 -1.47 30.01
CA LEU A 87 15.78 -1.31 31.24
C LEU A 87 15.98 0.18 31.62
N ILE A 88 14.95 0.99 31.38
CA ILE A 88 14.87 2.41 31.75
C ILE A 88 13.60 2.66 32.57
N PRO A 89 13.49 2.05 33.76
CA PRO A 89 12.29 2.13 34.57
C PRO A 89 11.98 3.58 34.98
N SER A 90 10.69 3.86 35.18
CA SER A 90 10.17 5.19 35.56
C SER A 90 10.41 6.28 34.51
N LYS A 91 10.78 5.92 33.26
CA LYS A 91 10.92 6.86 32.14
C LYS A 91 9.80 6.75 31.11
N GLU A 92 8.58 6.42 31.55
CA GLU A 92 7.42 6.30 30.68
C GLU A 92 7.19 7.57 29.83
N ASP A 93 7.26 8.75 30.45
CA ASP A 93 7.11 10.02 29.73
C ASP A 93 8.21 10.24 28.69
N ALA A 94 9.42 9.75 28.94
CA ALA A 94 10.50 9.83 27.97
C ALA A 94 10.26 8.87 26.79
N VAL A 95 9.76 7.66 27.05
CA VAL A 95 9.35 6.71 26.02
C VAL A 95 8.27 7.31 25.12
N ARG A 96 7.25 7.98 25.69
CA ARG A 96 6.22 8.68 24.92
C ARG A 96 6.79 9.82 24.07
N ARG A 97 7.72 10.61 24.63
CA ARG A 97 8.40 11.69 23.88
C ARG A 97 9.28 11.17 22.74
N TRP A 98 10.00 10.07 22.95
CA TRP A 98 10.81 9.46 21.90
C TRP A 98 9.96 8.80 20.82
N LEU A 99 8.81 8.21 21.17
CA LEU A 99 7.84 7.74 20.18
C LEU A 99 7.35 8.89 19.30
N MET A 100 6.95 10.02 19.91
CA MET A 100 6.51 11.21 19.18
C MET A 100 7.60 11.72 18.24
N GLN A 101 8.86 11.70 18.66
CA GLN A 101 10.00 12.06 17.80
C GLN A 101 10.26 11.06 16.67
N ALA A 102 10.07 9.77 16.92
CA ALA A 102 10.17 8.72 15.89
C ALA A 102 9.10 8.92 14.80
N GLU A 103 7.86 9.21 15.20
CA GLU A 103 6.75 9.45 14.29
C GLU A 103 6.95 10.74 13.50
N ALA A 104 7.34 11.83 14.16
CA ALA A 104 7.66 13.08 13.50
C ALA A 104 8.83 12.96 12.51
N PHE A 105 9.83 12.14 12.82
CA PHE A 105 10.93 11.85 11.90
C PHE A 105 10.41 11.23 10.61
N ILE A 106 9.59 10.18 10.70
CA ILE A 106 9.05 9.50 9.51
C ILE A 106 8.12 10.44 8.74
N ALA A 107 7.24 11.16 9.44
CA ALA A 107 6.30 12.09 8.82
C ALA A 107 7.02 13.18 8.00
N ALA A 108 8.07 13.78 8.56
CA ALA A 108 8.85 14.80 7.85
C ALA A 108 9.50 14.25 6.57
N HIS A 109 10.02 13.02 6.60
CA HIS A 109 10.66 12.41 5.43
C HIS A 109 9.64 11.97 4.36
N LEU A 110 8.44 11.54 4.77
CA LEU A 110 7.35 11.24 3.83
C LEU A 110 6.84 12.49 3.13
N GLU A 111 6.71 13.60 3.87
CA GLU A 111 6.33 14.90 3.32
C GLU A 111 7.42 15.44 2.37
N GLU A 112 8.69 15.37 2.77
CA GLU A 112 9.83 15.81 1.95
C GLU A 112 9.95 15.00 0.65
N ALA A 113 9.67 13.69 0.71
CA ALA A 113 9.65 12.83 -0.47
C ALA A 113 8.41 13.02 -1.36
N GLY A 114 7.41 13.80 -0.92
CA GLY A 114 6.14 13.99 -1.62
C GLY A 114 5.28 12.72 -1.66
N VAL A 115 5.55 11.76 -0.78
CA VAL A 115 4.90 10.44 -0.73
C VAL A 115 3.62 10.49 0.11
N SER A 116 3.52 11.40 1.08
CA SER A 116 2.31 11.59 1.90
C SER A 116 1.94 13.06 2.01
N LYS A 117 0.63 13.39 1.97
CA LYS A 117 0.12 14.77 2.10
C LYS A 117 0.06 15.26 3.54
N ASN A 118 -0.08 14.35 4.51
CA ASN A 118 -0.29 14.67 5.92
C ASN A 118 0.77 13.99 6.84
N GLY A 119 1.74 13.28 6.26
CA GLY A 119 2.91 12.68 6.93
C GLY A 119 2.61 11.55 7.92
N ASN A 120 1.40 11.47 8.46
CA ASN A 120 0.95 10.47 9.44
C ASN A 120 -0.14 9.54 8.88
N ASP A 121 -0.55 9.71 7.62
CA ASP A 121 -1.60 8.90 7.01
C ASP A 121 -1.18 7.42 6.91
N TRP A 122 0.12 7.15 6.72
CA TRP A 122 0.71 5.82 6.76
C TRP A 122 0.54 5.06 8.09
N LEU A 123 0.26 5.76 9.21
CA LEU A 123 -0.05 5.10 10.49
C LEU A 123 -1.52 4.67 10.58
N GLN A 124 -2.40 5.29 9.79
CA GLN A 124 -3.84 5.07 9.84
C GLN A 124 -4.22 3.84 9.01
N GLY A 125 -5.05 2.96 9.58
CA GLY A 125 -5.59 1.79 8.87
C GLY A 125 -4.58 0.67 8.60
N VAL A 126 -3.33 0.79 9.05
CA VAL A 126 -2.35 -0.31 8.99
C VAL A 126 -2.58 -1.26 10.15
N ASP A 127 -2.81 -2.54 9.85
CA ASP A 127 -2.77 -3.60 10.84
C ASP A 127 -1.33 -3.96 11.19
N TRP A 128 -0.76 -3.18 12.10
CA TRP A 128 0.59 -3.39 12.60
C TRP A 128 0.78 -4.74 13.30
N SER A 129 -0.30 -5.34 13.79
CA SER A 129 -0.29 -6.66 14.43
C SER A 129 0.13 -7.76 13.46
N ALA A 130 -0.21 -7.65 12.18
CA ALA A 130 0.21 -8.58 11.14
C ALA A 130 1.74 -8.63 10.94
N LEU A 131 2.45 -7.58 11.39
CA LEU A 131 3.90 -7.47 11.36
C LEU A 131 4.56 -7.89 12.68
N SER A 132 3.77 -8.12 13.74
CA SER A 132 4.27 -8.59 15.02
C SER A 132 4.65 -10.08 14.93
N VAL A 133 5.93 -10.39 15.12
CA VAL A 133 6.47 -11.75 14.97
C VAL A 133 6.40 -12.56 16.29
N THR A 134 6.01 -11.95 17.42
CA THR A 134 6.11 -12.63 18.72
C THR A 134 4.90 -12.35 19.62
N ARG A 135 4.07 -13.33 19.96
CA ARG A 135 4.29 -14.21 21.14
C ARG A 135 3.56 -15.57 21.08
N SER A 136 2.58 -15.77 20.21
CA SER A 136 1.69 -16.94 20.33
C SER A 136 2.29 -18.26 19.81
N GLU A 137 3.08 -18.25 18.74
CA GLU A 137 3.60 -19.51 18.18
C GLU A 137 4.81 -20.06 18.94
N ALA A 138 5.73 -19.18 19.40
CA ALA A 138 6.89 -19.60 20.18
C ALA A 138 6.53 -20.08 21.60
N ALA A 139 5.53 -19.48 22.25
CA ALA A 139 5.03 -19.95 23.54
C ALA A 139 4.26 -21.28 23.40
N SER A 140 3.54 -21.49 22.30
CA SER A 140 2.81 -22.73 22.05
C SER A 140 3.74 -23.91 21.77
N LEU A 141 4.86 -23.70 21.08
CA LEU A 141 5.89 -24.74 20.87
C LEU A 141 6.55 -25.15 22.19
N TRP A 142 6.91 -24.19 23.05
CA TRP A 142 7.54 -24.50 24.33
C TRP A 142 6.59 -25.19 25.32
N SER A 143 5.30 -24.83 25.31
CA SER A 143 4.27 -25.53 26.11
C SER A 143 3.95 -26.93 25.60
N LYS A 144 4.27 -27.27 24.34
CA LYS A 144 4.04 -28.61 23.78
C LYS A 144 5.20 -29.57 24.06
N GLU A 145 6.43 -29.07 24.09
CA GLU A 145 7.61 -29.87 24.44
C GLU A 145 7.72 -30.15 25.95
N ALA A 146 7.23 -29.26 26.81
CA ALA A 146 7.27 -29.47 28.26
C ALA A 146 6.23 -30.46 28.81
N ASN A 147 5.22 -30.85 28.01
CA ASN A 147 4.14 -31.76 28.43
C ASN A 147 4.31 -33.19 27.90
N HIS A 148 5.48 -33.55 27.34
CA HIS A 148 5.73 -34.88 26.79
C HIS A 148 6.82 -35.70 27.50
N GLU A 149 7.25 -35.27 28.69
CA GLU A 149 8.05 -36.07 29.61
C GLU A 149 7.37 -36.15 30.99
N GLU A 150 6.27 -36.89 31.07
CA GLU A 150 5.89 -37.63 32.30
C GLU A 150 5.09 -38.89 31.96
#